data_AF-H0TL59-F1
#
_entry.id   AF-H0TL59-F1
#
_cell.length_a   1.000
_cell.length_b   1.000
_cell.length_c   1.000
_cell.angle_alpha   90.00
_cell.angle_beta   90.00
_cell.angle_gamma   90.00
#
_symmetry.space_group_name_H-M   'P 1'
#
loop_
_entity.id
_entity.type
_entity.pdbx_description
1 polymer ?
#
loop_
_entity_poly.entity_id
_entity_poly.type
_entity_poly.pdbx_seq_one_letter_code
_entity_poly.pdbx_strand_id
1 'polypeptide(L)'
;MLRRKQKLDWPVIEAALSSVVFRFPDARPLTTTTHSVALALARDHSLQFYDALIVAAALEAGCDTLFSEDLQHGRTLSGLTIVNPFL
;
A
#
# COMPACT_ATOMS: atom_id res chain seq x y z
N MET A 1 6.50 3.18 -12.15
CA MET A 1 6.89 1.83 -12.62
C MET A 1 6.53 1.59 -14.09
N LEU A 2 5.29 1.88 -14.50
CA LEU A 2 4.77 1.68 -15.86
C LEU A 2 5.62 2.35 -16.96
N ARG A 3 5.91 3.66 -16.84
CA ARG A 3 6.77 4.34 -17.83
C ARG A 3 8.24 3.90 -17.78
N ARG A 4 8.83 3.88 -16.58
CA ARG A 4 10.29 3.63 -16.40
C ARG A 4 10.70 2.18 -16.62
N LYS A 5 9.99 1.21 -16.04
CA LYS A 5 10.33 -0.23 -16.11
C LYS A 5 9.62 -0.94 -17.26
N GLN A 6 8.33 -0.67 -17.47
CA GLN A 6 7.55 -1.34 -18.51
C GLN A 6 7.50 -0.57 -19.84
N LYS A 7 8.08 0.64 -19.92
CA LYS A 7 8.20 1.46 -21.14
C LYS A 7 6.87 1.74 -21.86
N LEU A 8 5.74 1.73 -21.13
CA LEU A 8 4.42 2.03 -21.68
C LEU A 8 4.27 3.52 -22.03
N ASP A 9 3.44 3.82 -23.03
CA ASP A 9 3.13 5.18 -23.44
C ASP A 9 2.01 5.81 -22.60
N TRP A 10 1.96 7.15 -22.59
CA TRP A 10 1.04 7.91 -21.74
C TRP A 10 -0.44 7.55 -21.92
N PRO A 11 -0.98 7.37 -23.14
CA PRO A 11 -2.38 6.98 -23.30
C PRO A 11 -2.72 5.64 -22.64
N VAL A 12 -1.78 4.69 -22.66
CA VAL A 12 -1.96 3.39 -22.00
C VAL A 12 -1.92 3.53 -20.48
N ILE A 13 -1.03 4.38 -19.95
CA ILE A 13 -0.92 4.67 -18.51
C ILE A 13 -2.21 5.34 -18.00
N GLU A 14 -2.74 6.31 -18.75
CA GLU A 14 -3.98 7.03 -18.40
C GLU A 14 -5.19 6.11 -18.43
N ALA A 15 -5.30 5.22 -19.43
CA ALA A 15 -6.37 4.22 -19.51
C ALA A 15 -6.30 3.21 -18.34
N ALA A 16 -5.09 2.75 -18.00
CA ALA A 16 -4.87 1.88 -16.85
C ALA A 16 -5.25 2.58 -15.53
N LEU A 17 -4.83 3.83 -15.33
CA LEU A 17 -5.17 4.61 -14.15
C LEU A 17 -6.69 4.81 -14.04
N SER A 18 -7.36 5.14 -15.14
CA SER A 18 -8.81 5.32 -15.19
C SER A 18 -9.55 4.04 -14.76
N SER A 19 -9.04 2.87 -15.18
CA SER A 19 -9.62 1.57 -14.81
C SER A 19 -9.49 1.29 -13.31
N VAL A 20 -8.35 1.66 -12.69
CA VAL A 20 -8.14 1.52 -11.25
C VAL A 20 -9.07 2.45 -10.47
N VAL A 21 -9.14 3.72 -10.84
CA VAL A 21 -9.99 4.71 -10.17
C VAL A 21 -11.47 4.32 -10.29
N PHE A 22 -11.90 3.83 -11.46
CA PHE A 22 -13.26 3.34 -11.65
C PHE A 22 -13.57 2.11 -10.78
N ARG A 23 -12.61 1.20 -10.58
CA ARG A 23 -12.80 -0.01 -9.76
C ARG A 23 -12.80 0.28 -8.27
N PHE A 24 -12.06 1.29 -7.83
CA PHE A 24 -11.89 1.63 -6.40
C PHE A 24 -12.26 3.10 -6.16
N PRO A 25 -13.55 3.47 -6.29
CA PRO A 25 -13.99 4.86 -6.14
C PRO A 25 -13.77 5.39 -4.71
N ASP A 26 -13.74 4.51 -3.71
CA ASP A 26 -13.60 4.85 -2.29
C ASP A 26 -12.14 4.86 -1.80
N ALA A 27 -11.17 4.98 -2.71
CA ALA A 27 -9.76 5.09 -2.35
C ALA A 27 -9.53 6.30 -1.43
N ARG A 28 -8.96 6.04 -0.25
CA ARG A 28 -8.77 7.07 0.79
C ARG A 28 -7.49 7.88 0.54
N PRO A 29 -7.49 9.20 0.77
CA PRO A 29 -6.29 10.02 0.65
C PRO A 29 -5.28 9.69 1.76
N LEU A 30 -3.98 9.84 1.46
CA LEU A 30 -2.94 9.80 2.47
C LEU A 30 -2.87 11.16 3.17
N THR A 31 -2.96 11.16 4.49
CA THR A 31 -2.94 12.39 5.30
C THR A 31 -1.60 12.57 5.98
N THR A 32 -1.33 13.76 6.51
CA THR A 32 -0.14 13.99 7.35
C THR A 32 -0.13 13.05 8.56
N THR A 33 -1.30 12.74 9.12
CA THR A 33 -1.45 11.74 10.19
C THR A 33 -0.96 10.37 9.73
N THR A 34 -1.35 9.92 8.54
CA THR A 34 -0.87 8.65 7.96
C THR A 34 0.65 8.62 7.86
N HIS A 35 1.28 9.74 7.47
CA HIS A 35 2.74 9.85 7.38
C HIS A 35 3.42 9.80 8.75
N SER A 36 2.85 10.45 9.77
CA SER A 36 3.37 10.40 11.14
C SER A 36 3.31 8.99 11.72
N VAL A 37 2.21 8.27 11.49
CA VAL A 37 2.07 6.86 11.91
C VAL A 37 3.07 5.99 11.15
N ALA A 38 3.22 6.19 9.85
CA ALA A 38 4.20 5.47 9.03
C ALA A 38 5.64 5.65 9.54
N LEU A 39 6.01 6.87 9.97
CA LEU A 39 7.33 7.13 10.53
C LEU A 39 7.58 6.33 11.82
N ALA A 40 6.59 6.27 12.71
CA ALA A 40 6.66 5.47 13.92
C ALA A 40 6.79 3.98 13.60
N LEU A 41 5.97 3.46 12.69
CA LEU A 41 6.03 2.07 12.24
C LEU A 41 7.37 1.72 11.59
N ALA A 42 7.91 2.60 10.74
CA ALA A 42 9.20 2.40 10.10
C ALA A 42 10.32 2.25 11.14
N ARG A 43 10.33 3.12 12.16
CA ARG A 43 11.29 3.08 13.26
C ARG A 43 11.13 1.83 14.11
N ASP A 44 9.91 1.56 14.57
CA ASP A 44 9.64 0.54 15.61
C ASP A 44 9.64 -0.88 15.04
N HIS A 45 9.40 -1.04 13.74
CA HIS A 45 9.29 -2.33 13.07
C HIS A 45 10.32 -2.55 11.95
N SER A 46 11.29 -1.63 11.81
CA SER A 46 12.36 -1.65 10.80
C SER A 46 11.84 -1.82 9.37
N LEU A 47 10.69 -1.21 9.07
CA LEU A 47 10.08 -1.20 7.74
C LEU A 47 10.71 -0.08 6.89
N GLN A 48 10.78 -0.28 5.57
CA GLN A 48 11.03 0.85 4.66
C GLN A 48 9.87 1.84 4.77
N PHE A 49 10.14 3.15 4.61
CA PHE A 49 9.12 4.18 4.87
C PHE A 49 7.84 3.98 4.06
N TYR A 50 7.94 3.63 2.76
CA TYR A 50 6.76 3.41 1.92
C TYR A 50 5.99 2.14 2.30
N ASP A 51 6.67 1.09 2.74
CA ASP A 51 6.02 -0.12 3.28
C ASP A 51 5.27 0.21 4.57
N ALA A 52 5.90 0.98 5.46
CA ALA A 52 5.28 1.47 6.68
C ALA A 52 4.07 2.38 6.39
N LEU A 53 4.11 3.15 5.31
CA LEU A 53 3.00 4.00 4.86
C LEU A 53 1.80 3.19 4.38
N ILE A 54 2.04 2.08 3.66
CA ILE A 54 0.99 1.14 3.26
C ILE A 54 0.35 0.49 4.50
N VAL A 55 1.18 0.04 5.46
CA VAL A 55 0.69 -0.53 6.73
C VAL A 55 -0.11 0.51 7.53
N ALA A 56 0.38 1.74 7.65
CA ALA A 56 -0.32 2.83 8.34
C ALA A 56 -1.69 3.10 7.72
N ALA A 57 -1.77 3.18 6.39
CA ALA A 57 -3.02 3.40 5.67
C ALA A 57 -4.01 2.24 5.89
N ALA A 58 -3.55 0.98 5.94
CA ALA A 58 -4.39 -0.18 6.21
C ALA A 58 -4.94 -0.17 7.65
N LEU A 59 -4.10 0.17 8.64
CA LEU A 59 -4.53 0.32 10.03
C LEU A 59 -5.54 1.47 10.20
N GLU A 60 -5.28 2.62 9.59
CA GLU A 60 -6.20 3.77 9.59
C GLU A 60 -7.51 3.45 8.86
N ALA A 61 -7.46 2.58 7.85
CA ALA A 61 -8.65 2.08 7.16
C ALA A 61 -9.48 1.09 7.99
N GLY A 62 -8.95 0.59 9.11
CA GLY A 62 -9.58 -0.44 9.93
C GLY A 62 -9.49 -1.85 9.33
N CYS A 63 -8.53 -2.09 8.43
CA CYS A 63 -8.34 -3.41 7.83
C CYS A 63 -7.75 -4.39 8.86
N ASP A 64 -8.19 -5.64 8.80
CA ASP A 64 -7.59 -6.77 9.52
C ASP A 64 -6.54 -7.52 8.68
N THR A 65 -6.58 -7.33 7.36
CA THR A 65 -5.74 -8.04 6.40
C THR A 65 -5.11 -7.07 5.41
N LEU A 66 -3.79 -7.19 5.20
CA LEU A 66 -3.05 -6.47 4.17
C LEU A 66 -2.48 -7.46 3.16
N PHE A 67 -2.93 -7.37 1.91
CA PHE A 67 -2.36 -8.15 0.82
C PHE A 67 -1.06 -7.53 0.32
N SER A 68 0.03 -8.29 0.34
CA SER A 68 1.34 -7.84 -0.15
C SER A 68 2.22 -9.01 -0.60
N GLU A 69 2.84 -8.87 -1.77
CA GLU A 69 3.85 -9.80 -2.28
C GLU A 69 5.22 -9.61 -1.61
N ASP A 70 5.58 -8.34 -1.34
CA ASP A 70 6.91 -7.96 -0.87
C ASP A 70 7.06 -8.09 0.66
N LEU A 71 5.96 -7.94 1.41
CA LEU A 71 6.01 -8.03 2.87
C LEU A 71 5.96 -9.49 3.35
N GLN A 72 6.53 -9.71 4.54
CA GLN A 72 6.60 -11.05 5.13
C GLN A 72 5.20 -11.61 5.42
N HIS A 73 4.82 -12.66 4.68
CA HIS A 73 3.58 -13.38 4.90
C HIS A 73 3.44 -13.90 6.33
N GLY A 74 2.24 -13.79 6.91
CA GLY A 74 1.92 -14.21 8.28
C GLY A 74 2.35 -13.23 9.36
N ARG A 75 3.12 -12.18 9.02
CA ARG A 75 3.48 -11.13 9.98
C ARG A 75 2.24 -10.35 10.39
N THR A 76 2.11 -10.09 11.69
CA THR A 76 1.00 -9.30 12.26
C THR A 76 1.53 -8.01 12.88
N LEU A 77 0.86 -6.89 12.61
CA LEU A 77 1.19 -5.55 13.11
C LEU A 77 -0.09 -4.89 13.63
N SER A 78 -0.19 -4.68 14.95
CA SER A 78 -1.36 -4.00 15.56
C SER A 78 -2.72 -4.57 15.14
N GLY A 79 -2.82 -5.90 15.01
CA GLY A 79 -4.05 -6.59 14.57
C GLY A 79 -4.23 -6.74 13.06
N LEU A 80 -3.35 -6.14 12.25
CA LEU A 80 -3.30 -6.32 10.80
C LEU A 80 -2.40 -7.49 10.42
N THR A 81 -2.93 -8.49 9.75
CA THR A 81 -2.18 -9.65 9.24
C THR A 81 -1.78 -9.45 7.78
N ILE A 82 -0.51 -9.68 7.47
CA ILE A 82 0.03 -9.59 6.11
C ILE A 82 -0.15 -10.94 5.39
N VAL A 83 -0.84 -10.90 4.25
CA VAL A 83 -1.12 -12.08 3.42
C VAL A 83 -0.48 -11.89 2.05
N ASN A 84 0.36 -12.84 1.61
CA ASN A 84 0.80 -12.87 0.23
C ASN A 84 -0.26 -13.65 -0.57
N PRO A 85 -0.96 -13.02 -1.53
CA PRO A 85 -2.07 -13.64 -2.26
C PRO A 85 -1.62 -14.69 -3.30
N PHE A 86 -0.32 -14.91 -3.46
CA PHE A 86 0.26 -15.83 -4.45
C PHE A 86 0.91 -17.07 -3.82
N LEU A 87 0.80 -17.25 -2.49
CA LEU A 87 1.23 -18.45 -1.77
C LEU A 87 0.14 -19.53 -1.73
#